data_AF-A0A939AA74-F1
#
_entry.id   AF-A0A939AA74-F1
#
_cell.length_a   1.000
_cell.length_b   1.000
_cell.length_c   1.000
_cell.angle_alpha   90.00
_cell.angle_beta   90.00
_cell.angle_gamma   90.00
#
_symmetry.space_group_name_H-M   'P 1'
#
loop_
_entity.id
_entity.type
_entity.pdbx_description
1 polymer ?
#
loop_
_entity_poly.entity_id
_entity_poly.type
_entity_poly.pdbx_seq_one_letter_code
_entity_poly.pdbx_strand_id
1 'polypeptide(L)'
;MIRVVLDTNVVVSALLKPGSIPSSILQLCLADAGFELAASQSLLGEYEEVLRRPAFAFTPGLVDRLMELIRQKSIAVSPAPSLVALVTHAADAMVLECAIAAAADFLVTGNRSHFVGDRHGPTRIVTPAQFLELLLAGG
;
A
#
# COMPACT_ATOMS: atom_id res chain seq x y z
N MET A 1 -6.97 -13.70 -8.51
CA MET A 1 -6.31 -12.38 -8.57
C MET A 1 -6.06 -11.98 -7.13
N ILE A 2 -4.84 -11.58 -6.79
CA ILE A 2 -4.45 -11.26 -5.41
C ILE A 2 -4.69 -9.77 -5.20
N ARG A 3 -5.55 -9.40 -4.25
CA ARG A 3 -5.85 -8.01 -3.95
C ARG A 3 -4.90 -7.46 -2.88
N VAL A 4 -4.30 -6.31 -3.17
CA VAL A 4 -3.22 -5.74 -2.36
C VAL A 4 -3.51 -4.29 -2.03
N VAL A 5 -3.28 -3.89 -0.78
CA VAL A 5 -3.11 -2.49 -0.38
C VAL A 5 -1.65 -2.27 0.00
N LEU A 6 -1.05 -1.23 -0.55
CA LEU A 6 0.30 -0.81 -0.17
C LEU A 6 0.21 0.27 0.89
N ASP A 7 1.08 0.21 1.89
CA ASP A 7 1.27 1.33 2.81
C ASP A 7 2.04 2.46 2.10
N THR A 8 1.82 3.70 2.52
CA THR A 8 2.51 4.89 2.03
C THR A 8 4.03 4.75 2.14
N ASN A 9 4.53 4.16 3.24
CA ASN A 9 5.97 3.92 3.41
C ASN A 9 6.56 2.98 2.33
N VAL A 10 5.77 2.04 1.80
CA VAL A 10 6.18 1.11 0.75
C VAL A 10 6.26 1.84 -0.58
N VAL A 11 5.27 2.67 -0.89
CA VAL A 11 5.25 3.50 -2.12
C VAL A 11 6.41 4.50 -2.11
N VAL A 12 6.66 5.19 -1.00
CA VAL A 12 7.82 6.09 -0.84
C VAL A 12 9.13 5.32 -1.02
N SER A 13 9.27 4.16 -0.36
CA SER A 13 10.48 3.33 -0.46
C SER A 13 10.72 2.83 -1.89
N ALA A 14 9.66 2.50 -2.62
CA ALA A 14 9.72 2.07 -4.01
C ALA A 14 10.31 3.13 -4.93
N LEU A 15 10.00 4.41 -4.67
CA LEU A 15 10.53 5.55 -5.43
C LEU A 15 11.93 5.95 -5.00
N LEU A 16 12.23 5.90 -3.70
CA LEU A 16 13.57 6.22 -3.17
C LEU A 16 14.64 5.22 -3.63
N LYS A 17 14.27 3.94 -3.78
CA LYS A 17 15.21 2.85 -4.06
C LYS A 17 14.73 2.00 -5.25
N PRO A 18 14.96 2.45 -6.49
CA PRO A 18 14.68 1.63 -7.68
C PRO A 18 15.35 0.25 -7.58
N GLY A 19 14.62 -0.81 -7.95
CA GLY A 19 15.10 -2.20 -7.87
C GLY A 19 15.05 -2.83 -6.46
N SER A 20 14.60 -2.09 -5.45
CA SER A 20 14.31 -2.66 -4.13
C SER A 20 13.05 -3.53 -4.14
N ILE A 21 12.86 -4.35 -3.10
CA ILE A 21 11.64 -5.18 -2.93
C ILE A 21 10.35 -4.33 -3.02
N PRO A 22 10.22 -3.18 -2.32
CA PRO A 22 9.08 -2.27 -2.51
C PRO A 22 8.88 -1.82 -3.97
N SER A 23 9.98 -1.52 -4.68
CA SER A 23 9.94 -1.11 -6.09
C SER A 23 9.35 -2.22 -6.98
N SER A 24 9.81 -3.46 -6.79
CA SER A 24 9.30 -4.62 -7.51
C SER A 24 7.82 -4.90 -7.20
N ILE A 25 7.42 -4.80 -5.93
CA ILE A 25 6.02 -5.00 -5.51
C ILE A 25 5.11 -3.97 -6.16
N LEU A 26 5.50 -2.68 -6.13
CA LEU A 26 4.74 -1.62 -6.76
C LEU A 26 4.59 -1.86 -8.28
N GLN A 27 5.68 -2.24 -8.96
CA GLN A 27 5.64 -2.55 -10.39
C GLN A 27 4.71 -3.73 -10.71
N LEU A 28 4.76 -4.81 -9.92
CA LEU A 28 3.87 -5.97 -10.09
C LEU A 28 2.39 -5.58 -9.95
N CYS A 29 2.06 -4.75 -8.95
CA CYS A 29 0.70 -4.28 -8.73
C CYS A 29 0.21 -3.38 -9.87
N LEU A 30 1.07 -2.52 -10.43
CA LEU A 30 0.72 -1.61 -11.52
C LEU A 30 0.66 -2.29 -12.90
N ALA A 31 1.35 -3.42 -13.07
CA ALA A 31 1.37 -4.21 -14.29
C ALA A 31 0.14 -5.12 -14.46
N ASP A 32 -0.75 -5.23 -13.46
CA ASP A 32 -1.91 -6.14 -13.46
C ASP A 32 -1.49 -7.61 -13.70
N ALA A 33 -0.31 -7.99 -13.19
CA ALA A 33 0.28 -9.32 -13.37
C ALA A 33 -0.31 -10.36 -12.40
N GLY A 34 -1.64 -10.43 -12.32
CA GLY A 34 -2.36 -11.24 -11.34
C GLY A 34 -2.64 -10.54 -10.00
N PHE A 35 -2.34 -9.24 -9.92
CA PHE A 35 -2.53 -8.39 -8.76
C PHE A 35 -3.57 -7.31 -9.03
N GLU A 36 -4.41 -7.05 -8.04
CA GLU A 36 -5.36 -5.94 -8.05
C GLU A 36 -5.00 -4.96 -6.93
N LEU A 37 -4.46 -3.80 -7.28
CA LEU A 37 -4.17 -2.75 -6.31
C LEU A 37 -5.49 -2.13 -5.84
N ALA A 38 -5.66 -1.93 -4.54
CA ALA A 38 -6.80 -1.20 -4.00
C ALA A 38 -6.34 0.07 -3.29
N ALA A 39 -7.09 1.15 -3.45
CA ALA A 39 -6.81 2.41 -2.77
C ALA A 39 -8.10 3.19 -2.48
N SER A 40 -8.18 3.78 -1.28
CA SER A 40 -9.21 4.76 -0.94
C SER A 40 -8.77 6.16 -1.35
N GLN A 41 -9.72 7.09 -1.45
CA GLN A 41 -9.40 8.50 -1.72
C GLN A 41 -8.51 9.11 -0.63
N SER A 42 -8.71 8.73 0.64
CA SER A 42 -7.86 9.17 1.74
C SER A 42 -6.42 8.65 1.60
N LEU A 43 -6.24 7.38 1.25
CA LEU A 43 -4.92 6.78 1.04
C LEU A 43 -4.19 7.40 -0.16
N LEU A 44 -4.91 7.66 -1.26
CA LEU A 44 -4.35 8.38 -2.42
C LEU A 44 -3.93 9.80 -2.06
N GLY A 45 -4.70 10.49 -1.21
CA GLY A 45 -4.35 11.82 -0.69
C GLY A 45 -3.07 11.78 0.14
N GLU A 46 -2.95 10.80 1.05
CA GLU A 46 -1.75 10.59 1.86
C GLU A 46 -0.52 10.30 0.99
N TYR A 47 -0.65 9.44 -0.03
CA TYR A 47 0.45 9.18 -0.97
C TYR A 47 0.92 10.48 -1.62
N GLU A 48 0.00 11.27 -2.16
CA GLU A 48 0.34 12.50 -2.84
C GLU A 48 0.97 13.52 -1.89
N GLU A 49 0.44 13.70 -0.68
CA GLU A 49 1.01 14.60 0.32
C GLU A 49 2.43 14.18 0.69
N VAL A 50 2.62 12.90 1.03
CA VAL A 50 3.91 12.38 1.48
C VAL A 50 4.95 12.44 0.37
N LEU A 51 4.60 12.02 -0.85
CA LEU A 51 5.53 12.04 -1.99
C LEU A 51 5.94 13.48 -2.39
N ARG A 52 5.12 14.49 -2.10
CA ARG A 52 5.46 15.89 -2.35
C ARG A 52 6.31 16.53 -1.25
N ARG A 53 6.59 15.83 -0.14
CA ARG A 53 7.42 16.39 0.95
C ARG A 53 8.84 16.70 0.43
N PRO A 54 9.36 17.92 0.69
CA PRO A 54 10.70 18.31 0.22
C PRO A 54 11.83 17.36 0.67
N ALA A 55 11.64 16.67 1.80
CA ALA A 55 12.59 15.70 2.34
C ALA A 55 12.93 14.56 1.36
N PHE A 56 12.03 14.22 0.43
CA PHE A 56 12.28 13.17 -0.56
C PHE A 56 12.84 13.69 -1.90
N ALA A 57 12.79 15.01 -2.12
CA ALA A 57 13.30 15.65 -3.34
C ALA A 57 12.78 15.06 -4.67
N PHE A 58 11.57 14.48 -4.67
CA PHE A 58 10.93 14.02 -5.90
C PHE A 58 10.46 15.19 -6.76
N THR A 59 10.60 15.07 -8.08
CA THR A 59 10.10 16.11 -8.99
C THR A 59 8.57 16.05 -9.07
N PRO A 60 7.87 17.19 -9.20
CA PRO A 60 6.41 17.19 -9.32
C PRO A 60 5.91 16.27 -10.43
N GLY A 61 6.53 16.32 -11.63
CA GLY A 61 6.14 15.47 -12.75
C GLY A 61 6.43 13.97 -12.57
N LEU A 62 7.29 13.57 -11.63
CA LEU A 62 7.41 12.16 -11.23
C LEU A 62 6.21 11.74 -10.38
N VAL A 63 5.88 12.56 -9.38
CA VAL A 63 4.74 12.30 -8.48
C VAL A 63 3.43 12.28 -9.26
N ASP A 64 3.20 13.25 -10.15
CA ASP A 64 1.98 13.36 -10.95
C ASP A 64 1.76 12.10 -11.80
N ARG A 65 2.80 11.64 -12.52
CA ARG A 65 2.73 10.43 -13.35
C ARG A 65 2.48 9.17 -12.54
N LEU A 66 3.11 9.04 -11.37
CA LEU A 66 2.85 7.91 -10.50
C LEU A 66 1.42 7.92 -9.97
N MET A 67 0.94 9.06 -9.48
CA MET A 67 -0.40 9.17 -8.92
C MET A 67 -1.48 8.95 -9.98
N GLU A 68 -1.27 9.43 -11.20
CA GLU A 68 -2.13 9.12 -12.35
C GLU A 68 -2.19 7.61 -12.61
N LEU A 69 -1.03 6.95 -12.66
CA LEU A 69 -0.95 5.50 -12.88
C LEU A 69 -1.60 4.69 -11.76
N ILE A 70 -1.37 5.05 -10.49
CA ILE A 70 -2.03 4.41 -9.34
C ILE A 70 -3.54 4.58 -9.42
N ARG A 71 -4.04 5.80 -9.71
CA ARG A 71 -5.49 6.04 -9.86
C ARG A 71 -6.10 5.24 -10.99
N GLN A 72 -5.38 5.07 -12.10
CA GLN A 72 -5.85 4.30 -13.24
C GLN A 72 -5.88 2.79 -12.96
N LYS A 73 -4.91 2.28 -12.19
CA LYS A 73 -4.69 0.85 -11.97
C LYS A 73 -5.30 0.32 -10.67
N SER A 74 -5.69 1.18 -9.75
CA SER A 74 -6.28 0.77 -8.48
C SER A 74 -7.80 0.70 -8.55
N ILE A 75 -8.38 -0.27 -7.85
CA ILE A 75 -9.80 -0.26 -7.52
C ILE A 75 -10.05 0.79 -6.42
N ALA A 76 -11.02 1.66 -6.66
CA ALA A 76 -11.41 2.67 -5.70
C ALA A 76 -12.32 2.06 -4.63
N VAL A 77 -11.98 2.26 -3.35
CA VAL A 77 -12.79 1.78 -2.22
C VAL A 77 -13.15 2.92 -1.28
N SER A 78 -14.29 2.78 -0.61
CA SER A 78 -14.77 3.73 0.40
C SER A 78 -14.77 3.06 1.76
N PRO A 79 -13.82 3.40 2.65
CA PRO A 79 -13.76 2.81 3.98
C PRO A 79 -14.90 3.27 4.89
N ALA A 80 -15.29 2.42 5.83
CA ALA A 80 -16.25 2.72 6.91
C ALA A 80 -15.80 2.01 8.20
N PRO A 81 -16.36 2.38 9.35
CA PRO A 81 -15.94 3.49 10.24
C PRO A 81 -14.50 3.37 10.78
N SER A 82 -14.08 4.35 11.60
CA SER A 82 -12.74 4.49 12.18
C SER A 82 -12.27 3.25 12.98
N LEU A 83 -11.13 2.66 12.58
CA LEU A 83 -10.53 1.47 13.20
C LEU A 83 -9.30 1.78 14.06
N VAL A 84 -9.24 2.98 14.65
CA VAL A 84 -8.08 3.47 15.42
C VAL A 84 -7.68 2.55 16.58
N ALA A 85 -8.60 1.77 17.14
CA ALA A 85 -8.30 0.81 18.21
C ALA A 85 -7.43 -0.39 17.75
N LEU A 86 -7.31 -0.63 16.44
CA LEU A 86 -6.55 -1.74 15.86
C LEU A 86 -5.13 -1.33 15.42
N VAL A 87 -4.75 -0.07 15.68
CA VAL A 87 -3.43 0.46 15.36
C VAL A 87 -2.84 1.17 16.57
N THR A 88 -1.51 1.13 16.71
CA THR A 88 -0.80 1.88 17.76
C THR A 88 -0.53 3.34 17.36
N HIS A 89 -0.65 3.64 16.06
CA HIS A 89 -0.50 4.97 15.48
C HIS A 89 -1.73 5.31 14.64
N ALA A 90 -2.43 6.38 15.00
CA ALA A 90 -3.70 6.74 14.36
C ALA A 90 -3.60 6.99 12.85
N ALA A 91 -2.44 7.42 12.35
CA ALA A 91 -2.21 7.63 10.92
C ALA A 91 -2.24 6.32 10.11
N ASP A 92 -1.93 5.18 10.72
CA ASP A 92 -1.93 3.88 10.03
C ASP A 92 -3.34 3.27 9.92
N ALA A 93 -4.32 3.82 10.65
CA ALA A 93 -5.70 3.35 10.62
C ALA A 93 -6.28 3.40 9.20
N MET A 94 -6.00 4.47 8.45
CA MET A 94 -6.53 4.63 7.09
C MET A 94 -6.05 3.54 6.11
N VAL A 95 -4.83 3.03 6.29
CA VAL A 95 -4.28 1.96 5.44
C VAL A 95 -5.01 0.66 5.75
N LEU A 96 -5.22 0.35 7.03
CA LEU A 96 -5.98 -0.83 7.47
C LEU A 96 -7.45 -0.76 7.04
N GLU A 97 -8.08 0.40 7.21
CA GLU A 97 -9.46 0.68 6.79
C GLU A 97 -9.62 0.47 5.28
N CYS A 98 -8.67 0.97 4.49
CA CYS A 98 -8.64 0.73 3.04
C CYS A 98 -8.55 -0.77 2.72
N ALA A 99 -7.64 -1.50 3.39
CA ALA A 99 -7.46 -2.93 3.14
C ALA A 99 -8.70 -3.76 3.50
N ILE A 100 -9.35 -3.45 4.63
CA ILE A 100 -10.58 -4.12 5.04
C ILE A 100 -11.73 -3.78 4.11
N ALA A 101 -11.91 -2.51 3.74
CA ALA A 101 -12.96 -2.09 2.80
C ALA A 101 -12.79 -2.72 1.41
N ALA A 102 -11.55 -2.94 1.00
CA ALA A 102 -11.22 -3.64 -0.24
C ALA A 102 -11.38 -5.16 -0.14
N ALA A 103 -11.57 -5.74 1.05
CA ALA A 103 -11.40 -7.17 1.29
C ALA A 103 -10.07 -7.67 0.71
N ALA A 104 -8.99 -6.90 0.93
CA ALA A 104 -7.68 -7.22 0.40
C ALA A 104 -7.14 -8.52 1.00
N ASP A 105 -6.41 -9.30 0.20
CA ASP A 105 -5.68 -10.47 0.70
C ASP A 105 -4.48 -10.02 1.55
N PHE A 106 -3.83 -8.92 1.14
CA PHE A 106 -2.62 -8.41 1.77
C PHE A 106 -2.64 -6.89 1.96
N LEU A 107 -2.24 -6.46 3.15
CA LEU A 107 -1.72 -5.12 3.43
C LEU A 107 -0.20 -5.24 3.55
N VAL A 108 0.54 -4.56 2.67
CA VAL A 108 2.01 -4.59 2.66
C VAL A 108 2.53 -3.31 3.30
N THR A 109 3.28 -3.45 4.41
CA THR A 109 3.75 -2.31 5.22
C THR A 109 5.18 -2.50 5.72
N GLY A 110 5.98 -1.44 5.72
CA GLY A 110 7.26 -1.39 6.42
C GLY A 110 7.12 -1.34 7.95
N ASN A 111 5.94 -0.99 8.47
CA ASN A 111 5.67 -0.69 9.87
C ASN A 111 4.73 -1.73 10.50
N ARG A 112 4.99 -3.03 10.28
CA ARG A 112 4.07 -4.10 10.73
C ARG A 112 3.71 -4.04 12.23
N SER A 113 4.62 -3.55 13.08
CA SER A 113 4.38 -3.38 14.53
C SER A 113 3.35 -2.31 14.88
N HIS A 114 2.91 -1.49 13.91
CA HIS A 114 1.89 -0.47 14.13
C HIS A 114 0.48 -1.07 14.18
N PHE A 115 0.31 -2.33 13.80
CA PHE A 115 -0.98 -3.00 13.70
C PHE A 115 -1.14 -4.05 14.79
N VAL A 116 -2.35 -4.13 15.36
CA VAL A 116 -2.68 -5.12 16.39
C VAL A 116 -3.01 -6.45 15.74
N GLY A 117 -2.03 -7.35 15.72
CA GLY A 117 -2.13 -8.65 15.06
C GLY A 117 -1.64 -8.60 13.61
N ASP A 118 -1.57 -9.77 12.97
CA ASP A 118 -1.08 -9.93 11.60
C ASP A 118 -2.21 -10.24 10.61
N ARG A 119 -3.46 -10.22 11.06
CA ARG A 119 -4.63 -10.52 10.24
C ARG A 119 -5.89 -9.84 10.75
N HIS A 120 -6.67 -9.26 9.83
CA HIS A 120 -8.01 -8.74 10.06
C HIS A 120 -8.95 -9.24 8.96
N GLY A 121 -9.86 -10.15 9.31
CA GLY A 121 -10.69 -10.83 8.32
C GLY A 121 -9.82 -11.56 7.26
N PRO A 122 -10.05 -11.35 5.95
CA PRO A 122 -9.24 -11.97 4.90
C PRO A 122 -7.83 -11.37 4.82
N THR A 123 -7.64 -10.13 5.28
CA THR A 123 -6.43 -9.34 5.09
C THR A 123 -5.31 -9.78 6.00
N ARG A 124 -4.18 -10.19 5.42
CA ARG A 124 -2.90 -10.42 6.12
C ARG A 124 -2.04 -9.18 6.08
N ILE A 125 -1.44 -8.82 7.20
CA ILE A 125 -0.49 -7.72 7.31
C ILE A 125 0.92 -8.29 7.24
N VAL A 126 1.67 -7.88 6.23
CA VAL A 126 2.99 -8.44 5.91
C VAL A 126 4.00 -7.34 5.60
N THR A 127 5.28 -7.63 5.85
CA THR A 127 6.37 -6.79 5.34
C THR A 127 6.59 -7.01 3.84
N PRO A 128 7.25 -6.08 3.12
CA PRO A 128 7.62 -6.30 1.72
C PRO A 128 8.38 -7.62 1.49
N ALA A 129 9.31 -7.97 2.38
CA ALA A 129 10.06 -9.22 2.30
C ALA A 129 9.16 -10.45 2.48
N GLN A 130 8.30 -10.44 3.50
CA GLN A 130 7.33 -11.52 3.73
C GLN A 130 6.35 -11.67 2.57
N PHE A 131 5.91 -10.57 1.98
CA PHE A 131 5.04 -10.60 0.81
C PHE A 131 5.73 -11.28 -0.37
N LEU A 132 6.98 -10.90 -0.68
CA LEU A 132 7.74 -11.53 -1.75
C LEU A 132 7.97 -13.03 -1.53
N GLU A 133 8.32 -13.44 -0.30
CA GLU A 133 8.47 -14.85 0.07
C GLU A 133 7.18 -15.65 -0.17
N LEU A 134 6.01 -15.09 0.19
CA LEU A 134 4.72 -15.72 -0.03
C LEU A 134 4.38 -15.88 -1.51
N LEU A 135 4.77 -14.91 -2.35
CA LEU A 135 4.59 -15.01 -3.80
C LEU A 135 5.46 -16.11 -4.42
N LEU A 136 6.69 -16.28 -3.92
CA LEU A 136 7.61 -17.32 -4.39
C LEU A 136 7.23 -18.73 -3.89
N ALA A 137 6.64 -18.83 -2.70
CA ALA A 137 6.21 -20.11 -2.13
C ALA A 137 4.87 -20.62 -2.68
N GLY A 138 4.08 -19.75 -3.31
CA GLY A 138 2.77 -20.06 -3.90
C GLY A 138 2.78 -20.24 -5.43
N GLY A 139 3.97 -20.31 -6.05
CA GLY A 139 4.17 -20.54 -7.48
C GLY A 139 4.51 -21.99 -7.82
#